data_AF-A0A0Q5PG07-F1
#
_entry.id   AF-A0A0Q5PG07-F1
#
_cell.length_a   1.000
_cell.length_b   1.000
_cell.length_c   1.000
_cell.angle_alpha   90.00
_cell.angle_beta   90.00
_cell.angle_gamma   90.00
#
_symmetry.space_group_name_H-M   'P 1'
#
loop_
_entity.id
_entity.type
_entity.pdbx_description
1 polymer ?
#
loop_
_entity_poly.entity_id
_entity_poly.type
_entity_poly.pdbx_seq_one_letter_code
_entity_poly.pdbx_strand_id
1 'polypeptide(L)'
;MQATIEPTENAAAQIEFESQRGGFTAPKAVLQPQGSFEAAAIEARGREDWNNAIEAGQSWQMDQPFAVEPAMFLSYVAAVGAEDYAAAERAARIGRVANPKDPMLANNLVFALANQDKKIDVDELLSRSAPPRDSREEAVHNATRGLVAFRAGDVQQGRTYYSLATKQSLDLNFPGQAALAASYWAREEIRARSEEAAEIWKLARTLTEHTAERDAEMILSRLPKDSIRSSLPMY
;
A
#
# COMPACT_ATOMS: atom_id res chain seq x y z
N MET A 1 41.71 -10.29 12.76
CA MET A 1 40.28 -9.97 12.52
C MET A 1 39.50 -11.27 12.67
N GLN A 2 38.76 -11.44 13.76
CA GLN A 2 37.73 -12.47 13.80
C GLN A 2 36.53 -11.91 13.06
N ALA A 3 36.16 -12.52 11.94
CA ALA A 3 34.90 -12.26 11.29
C ALA A 3 33.79 -12.85 12.18
N THR A 4 32.96 -12.00 12.77
CA THR A 4 31.73 -12.43 13.44
C THR A 4 30.80 -12.91 12.32
N ILE A 5 30.59 -14.22 12.22
CA ILE A 5 29.63 -14.80 11.28
C ILE A 5 28.26 -14.60 11.89
N GLU A 6 27.63 -13.46 11.64
CA GLU A 6 26.24 -13.24 11.99
C GLU A 6 25.37 -14.07 11.03
N PRO A 7 24.47 -14.93 11.55
CA PRO A 7 23.63 -15.76 10.71
C PRO A 7 22.64 -14.90 9.94
N THR A 8 22.51 -15.13 8.63
CA THR A 8 21.47 -14.52 7.80
C THR A 8 20.09 -15.06 8.18
N GLU A 9 19.02 -14.37 7.81
CA GLU A 9 17.64 -14.77 8.12
C GLU A 9 17.30 -16.18 7.60
N ASN A 10 17.80 -16.54 6.41
CA ASN A 10 17.67 -17.89 5.88
C ASN A 10 18.43 -18.94 6.71
N ALA A 11 19.62 -18.60 7.22
CA ALA A 11 20.38 -19.48 8.10
C ALA A 11 19.68 -19.62 9.47
N ALA A 12 19.11 -18.52 10.00
CA ALA A 12 18.32 -18.52 11.22
C ALA A 12 17.07 -19.41 11.11
N ALA A 13 16.31 -19.28 10.01
CA ALA A 13 15.12 -20.11 9.75
C ALA A 13 15.45 -21.61 9.64
N GLN A 14 16.57 -21.95 8.98
CA GLN A 14 17.01 -23.34 8.87
C GLN A 14 17.47 -23.91 10.23
N ILE A 15 18.13 -23.09 11.05
CA ILE A 15 18.54 -23.45 12.41
C ILE A 15 17.33 -23.63 13.33
N GLU A 16 16.31 -22.75 13.22
CA GLU A 16 15.06 -22.87 13.97
C GLU A 16 14.33 -24.17 13.63
N PHE A 17 14.17 -24.47 12.33
CA PHE A 17 13.53 -25.68 11.85
C PHE A 17 14.19 -26.96 12.39
N GLU A 18 15.53 -27.03 12.37
CA GLU A 18 16.27 -28.17 12.90
C GLU A 18 16.21 -28.24 14.44
N SER A 19 16.17 -27.10 15.15
CA SER A 19 16.02 -27.09 16.61
C SER A 19 14.68 -27.70 17.08
N GLN A 20 13.61 -27.55 16.28
CA GLN A 20 12.29 -28.11 16.57
C GLN A 20 12.23 -29.65 16.40
N ARG A 21 13.18 -30.25 15.68
CA ARG A 21 13.25 -31.71 15.46
C ARG A 21 13.93 -32.47 16.60
N GLY A 22 14.38 -31.75 17.63
CA GLY A 22 15.01 -32.30 18.82
C GLY A 22 16.49 -32.62 18.59
N GLY A 23 17.38 -31.88 19.25
CA GLY A 23 18.83 -32.13 19.17
C GLY A 23 19.69 -31.01 19.74
N PHE A 24 19.18 -29.77 19.75
CA PHE A 24 19.77 -28.63 20.44
C PHE A 24 18.74 -27.50 20.56
N THR A 25 18.95 -26.57 21.50
CA THR A 25 18.17 -25.32 21.58
C THR A 25 18.99 -24.21 20.95
N ALA A 26 18.46 -23.57 19.90
CA ALA A 26 19.14 -22.46 19.24
C ALA A 26 19.24 -21.25 20.19
N PRO A 27 20.40 -20.56 20.26
CA PRO A 27 20.52 -19.33 21.02
C PRO A 27 19.54 -18.27 20.53
N LYS A 28 18.99 -17.46 21.44
CA LYS A 28 18.02 -16.40 21.09
C LYS A 28 18.55 -15.43 20.03
N ALA A 29 19.86 -15.13 20.04
CA ALA A 29 20.51 -14.29 19.04
C ALA A 29 20.59 -14.90 17.62
N VAL A 30 20.40 -16.22 17.49
CA VAL A 30 20.34 -16.93 16.20
C VAL A 30 18.90 -17.03 15.71
N LEU A 31 17.93 -17.16 16.63
CA LEU A 31 16.49 -17.14 16.32
C LEU A 31 15.96 -15.72 16.08
N GLN A 32 16.65 -14.72 16.63
CA GLN A 32 16.40 -13.30 16.43
C GLN A 32 17.71 -12.67 15.96
N PRO A 33 18.14 -12.96 14.72
CA PRO A 33 19.35 -12.34 14.19
C PRO A 33 19.19 -10.83 14.22
N GLN A 34 20.28 -10.12 14.54
CA GLN A 34 20.36 -8.69 14.24
C GLN A 34 20.06 -8.51 12.74
N GLY A 35 19.12 -7.64 12.39
CA GLY A 35 18.70 -7.46 10.99
C GLY A 35 17.40 -8.16 10.57
N SER A 36 16.57 -8.69 11.49
CA SER A 36 15.21 -9.15 11.17
C SER A 36 14.23 -7.97 10.92
N PHE A 37 14.66 -6.97 10.14
CA PHE A 37 13.89 -5.75 9.91
C PHE A 37 12.62 -6.03 9.11
N GLU A 38 12.66 -7.01 8.18
CA GLU A 38 11.48 -7.50 7.48
C GLU A 38 10.45 -8.04 8.47
N ALA A 39 10.83 -9.01 9.30
CA ALA A 39 9.94 -9.63 10.27
C ALA A 39 9.35 -8.59 11.24
N ALA A 40 10.18 -7.66 11.73
CA ALA A 40 9.74 -6.58 12.61
C ALA A 40 8.74 -5.64 11.91
N ALA A 41 8.98 -5.31 10.64
CA ALA A 41 8.10 -4.45 9.86
C ALA A 41 6.75 -5.13 9.60
N ILE A 42 6.76 -6.41 9.21
CA ILE A 42 5.54 -7.21 8.98
C ILE A 42 4.76 -7.40 10.29
N GLU A 43 5.43 -7.70 11.39
CA GLU A 43 4.81 -7.84 12.72
C GLU A 43 4.15 -6.53 13.18
N ALA A 44 4.86 -5.40 13.05
CA ALA A 44 4.34 -4.09 13.39
C ALA A 44 3.13 -3.71 12.52
N ARG A 45 3.19 -3.97 11.21
CA ARG A 45 2.04 -3.80 10.30
C ARG A 45 0.85 -4.63 10.75
N GLY A 46 1.07 -5.91 11.10
CA GLY A 46 0.01 -6.81 11.57
C GLY A 46 -0.65 -6.36 12.87
N ARG A 47 0.04 -5.55 13.68
CA ARG A 47 -0.48 -4.91 14.89
C ARG A 47 -1.05 -3.51 14.66
N GLU A 48 -1.08 -3.05 13.40
CA GLU A 48 -1.46 -1.67 13.03
C GLU A 48 -0.57 -0.61 13.71
N ASP A 49 0.65 -0.98 14.11
CA ASP A 49 1.65 -0.08 14.68
C ASP A 49 2.43 0.57 13.54
N TRP A 50 1.80 1.54 12.90
CA TRP A 50 2.29 2.15 11.67
C TRP A 50 3.64 2.84 11.83
N ASN A 51 3.90 3.46 12.98
CA ASN A 51 5.17 4.12 13.25
C ASN A 51 6.31 3.10 13.29
N ASN A 52 6.15 2.02 14.07
CA ASN A 52 7.16 0.98 14.13
C ASN A 52 7.30 0.23 12.80
N ALA A 53 6.21 0.04 12.05
CA ALA A 53 6.26 -0.57 10.73
C ALA A 53 7.05 0.29 9.72
N ILE A 54 6.92 1.62 9.80
CA ILE A 54 7.69 2.56 8.97
C ILE A 54 9.17 2.57 9.39
N GLU A 55 9.48 2.65 10.69
CA GLU A 55 10.86 2.64 11.18
C GLU A 55 11.60 1.34 10.84
N ALA A 56 10.94 0.19 11.05
CA ALA A 56 11.48 -1.11 10.67
C ALA A 56 11.57 -1.25 9.15
N GLY A 57 10.58 -0.77 8.38
CA GLY A 57 10.62 -0.77 6.92
C GLY A 57 11.73 0.11 6.34
N GLN A 58 12.05 1.25 6.97
CA GLN A 58 13.21 2.07 6.62
C GLN A 58 14.51 1.33 6.86
N SER A 59 14.62 0.65 8.01
CA SER A 59 15.78 -0.19 8.33
C SER A 59 15.93 -1.34 7.34
N TRP A 60 14.82 -2.00 6.97
CA TRP A 60 14.79 -3.05 5.96
C TRP A 60 15.22 -2.54 4.58
N GLN A 61 14.75 -1.36 4.16
CA GLN A 61 15.16 -0.76 2.89
C GLN A 61 16.64 -0.35 2.87
N MET A 62 17.19 0.09 4.01
CA MET A 62 18.61 0.40 4.12
C MET A 62 19.49 -0.86 4.11
N ASP A 63 19.02 -1.93 4.75
CA ASP A 63 19.69 -3.23 4.79
C ASP A 63 19.67 -3.94 3.43
N GLN A 64 18.54 -3.86 2.72
CA GLN A 64 18.32 -4.50 1.42
C GLN A 64 18.00 -3.48 0.31
N PRO A 65 18.92 -2.56 -0.03
CA PRO A 65 18.63 -1.42 -0.90
C PRO A 65 18.38 -1.79 -2.37
N PHE A 66 18.76 -3.00 -2.78
CA PHE A 66 18.54 -3.51 -4.15
C PHE A 66 17.29 -4.38 -4.28
N ALA A 67 16.74 -4.86 -3.16
CA ALA A 67 15.50 -5.63 -3.15
C ALA A 67 14.30 -4.71 -3.41
N VAL A 68 13.26 -5.25 -4.04
CA VAL A 68 12.06 -4.47 -4.39
C VAL A 68 11.05 -4.46 -3.25
N GLU A 69 11.00 -5.57 -2.52
CA GLU A 69 10.14 -5.89 -1.39
C GLU A 69 10.15 -4.82 -0.30
N PRO A 70 11.31 -4.38 0.26
CA PRO A 70 11.33 -3.36 1.31
C PRO A 70 10.78 -2.02 0.83
N ALA A 71 11.09 -1.63 -0.41
CA ALA A 71 10.62 -0.37 -0.98
C ALA A 71 9.10 -0.41 -1.24
N MET A 72 8.59 -1.52 -1.74
CA MET A 72 7.15 -1.73 -1.94
C MET A 72 6.41 -1.72 -0.61
N PHE A 73 6.90 -2.48 0.37
CA PHE A 73 6.33 -2.53 1.72
C PHE A 73 6.30 -1.14 2.36
N LEU A 74 7.44 -0.47 2.44
CA LEU A 74 7.56 0.81 3.14
C LEU A 74 6.71 1.89 2.45
N SER A 75 6.72 1.95 1.12
CA SER A 75 5.89 2.91 0.40
C SER A 75 4.39 2.67 0.59
N TYR A 76 3.97 1.40 0.66
CA TYR A 76 2.58 1.05 0.94
C TYR A 76 2.16 1.42 2.37
N VAL A 77 2.93 0.97 3.38
CA VAL A 77 2.58 1.18 4.79
C VAL A 77 2.61 2.65 5.17
N ALA A 78 3.58 3.42 4.67
CA ALA A 78 3.61 4.85 4.88
C ALA A 78 2.37 5.55 4.29
N ALA A 79 1.95 5.16 3.08
CA ALA A 79 0.84 5.81 2.39
C ALA A 79 -0.54 5.40 2.91
N VAL A 80 -0.79 4.09 3.02
CA VAL A 80 -2.11 3.54 3.41
C VAL A 80 -2.26 3.54 4.93
N GLY A 81 -1.25 3.02 5.62
CA GLY A 81 -1.19 2.91 7.09
C GLY A 81 -1.18 4.26 7.78
N ALA A 82 -0.19 5.11 7.47
CA ALA A 82 0.04 6.35 8.21
C ALA A 82 -0.41 7.65 7.51
N GLU A 83 -0.80 7.58 6.23
CA GLU A 83 -0.99 8.77 5.36
C GLU A 83 0.25 9.69 5.31
N ASP A 84 1.44 9.16 5.62
CA ASP A 84 2.72 9.83 5.41
C ASP A 84 3.16 9.65 3.95
N TYR A 85 2.48 10.39 3.08
CA TYR A 85 2.75 10.36 1.64
C TYR A 85 4.16 10.85 1.30
N ALA A 86 4.79 11.67 2.15
CA ALA A 86 6.15 12.12 1.95
C ALA A 86 7.15 10.98 2.21
N ALA A 87 6.96 10.18 3.25
CA ALA A 87 7.74 8.96 3.47
C ALA A 87 7.50 7.94 2.36
N ALA A 88 6.25 7.76 1.92
CA ALA A 88 5.92 6.87 0.82
C ALA A 88 6.63 7.25 -0.49
N GLU A 89 6.64 8.55 -0.82
CA GLU A 89 7.38 9.07 -1.97
C GLU A 89 8.88 8.79 -1.86
N ARG A 90 9.49 9.08 -0.70
CA ARG A 90 10.93 8.81 -0.48
C ARG A 90 11.25 7.34 -0.68
N ALA A 91 10.48 6.45 -0.06
CA ALA A 91 10.66 5.01 -0.16
C ALA A 91 10.56 4.50 -1.61
N ALA A 92 9.52 4.93 -2.33
CA ALA A 92 9.32 4.55 -3.72
C ALA A 92 10.44 5.09 -4.63
N ARG A 93 10.89 6.34 -4.43
CA ARG A 93 12.02 6.90 -5.19
C ARG A 93 13.31 6.12 -4.96
N ILE A 94 13.63 5.78 -3.71
CA ILE A 94 14.81 4.97 -3.38
C ILE A 94 14.72 3.61 -4.07
N GLY A 95 13.60 2.90 -3.92
CA GLY A 95 13.41 1.59 -4.56
C GLY A 95 13.56 1.65 -6.08
N ARG A 96 13.07 2.71 -6.72
CA ARG A 96 13.17 2.90 -8.17
C ARG A 96 14.59 3.19 -8.68
N VAL A 97 15.53 3.59 -7.81
CA VAL A 97 16.93 3.71 -8.23
C VAL A 97 17.47 2.33 -8.59
N ALA A 98 17.21 1.32 -7.75
CA ALA A 98 17.62 -0.06 -8.00
C ALA A 98 16.69 -0.80 -8.96
N ASN A 99 15.39 -0.49 -8.92
CA ASN A 99 14.33 -1.20 -9.64
C ASN A 99 13.53 -0.25 -10.55
N PRO A 100 14.16 0.41 -11.56
CA PRO A 100 13.55 1.52 -12.30
C PRO A 100 12.34 1.11 -13.16
N LYS A 101 12.27 -0.17 -13.55
CA LYS A 101 11.22 -0.74 -14.40
C LYS A 101 10.08 -1.40 -13.60
N ASP A 102 10.15 -1.44 -12.28
CA ASP A 102 9.13 -2.09 -11.47
C ASP A 102 7.79 -1.32 -11.57
N PRO A 103 6.70 -1.96 -12.05
CA PRO A 103 5.42 -1.29 -12.26
C PRO A 103 4.78 -0.82 -10.95
N MET A 104 4.90 -1.61 -9.89
CA MET A 104 4.26 -1.33 -8.60
C MET A 104 4.96 -0.20 -7.85
N LEU A 105 6.29 -0.13 -7.87
CA LEU A 105 7.02 1.02 -7.32
C LEU A 105 6.71 2.31 -8.09
N ALA A 106 6.55 2.22 -9.41
CA ALA A 106 6.10 3.36 -10.20
C ALA A 106 4.69 3.80 -9.80
N ASN A 107 3.76 2.85 -9.65
CA ASN A 107 2.41 3.12 -9.19
C ASN A 107 2.36 3.73 -7.79
N ASN A 108 3.10 3.17 -6.82
CA ASN A 108 3.19 3.70 -5.46
C ASN A 108 3.76 5.13 -5.45
N LEU A 109 4.71 5.44 -6.33
CA LEU A 109 5.21 6.80 -6.49
C LEU A 109 4.14 7.75 -7.04
N VAL A 110 3.38 7.36 -8.08
CA VAL A 110 2.24 8.16 -8.58
C VAL A 110 1.25 8.40 -7.46
N PHE A 111 0.87 7.35 -6.73
CA PHE A 111 -0.08 7.43 -5.63
C PHE A 111 0.39 8.41 -4.55
N ALA A 112 1.63 8.30 -4.09
CA ALA A 112 2.20 9.18 -3.07
C ALA A 112 2.27 10.64 -3.55
N LEU A 113 2.61 10.89 -4.81
CA LEU A 113 2.65 12.23 -5.39
C LEU A 113 1.25 12.84 -5.53
N ALA A 114 0.26 12.05 -5.94
CA ALA A 114 -1.11 12.52 -6.17
C ALA A 114 -1.79 12.91 -4.86
N ASN A 115 -1.55 12.14 -3.79
CA ASN A 115 -2.05 12.47 -2.46
C ASN A 115 -1.44 13.76 -1.87
N GLN A 116 -0.24 14.14 -2.33
CA GLN A 116 0.41 15.41 -1.96
C GLN A 116 -0.02 16.58 -2.86
N ASP A 117 -0.98 16.39 -3.76
CA ASP A 117 -1.41 17.38 -4.77
C ASP A 117 -0.24 17.93 -5.61
N LYS A 118 0.84 17.15 -5.75
CA LYS A 118 1.99 17.51 -6.59
C LYS A 118 1.62 17.29 -8.05
N LYS A 119 2.05 18.20 -8.93
CA LYS A 119 1.92 17.99 -10.38
C LYS A 119 2.72 16.76 -10.79
N ILE A 120 2.06 15.82 -11.46
CA ILE A 120 2.66 14.56 -11.91
C ILE A 120 2.60 14.53 -13.43
N ASP A 121 3.72 14.21 -14.05
CA ASP A 121 3.72 13.69 -15.42
C ASP A 121 3.59 12.16 -15.33
N VAL A 122 2.35 11.69 -15.28
CA VAL A 122 2.07 10.24 -15.12
C VAL A 122 2.59 9.47 -16.33
N ASP A 123 2.51 10.04 -17.52
CA ASP A 123 2.96 9.39 -18.75
C ASP A 123 4.47 9.26 -18.78
N GLU A 124 5.22 10.28 -18.37
CA GLU A 124 6.68 10.17 -18.18
C GLU A 124 7.01 9.09 -17.15
N LEU A 125 6.31 9.08 -16.01
CA LEU A 125 6.62 8.19 -14.90
C LEU A 125 6.32 6.71 -15.23
N LEU A 126 5.21 6.45 -15.92
CA LEU A 126 4.75 5.12 -16.30
C LEU A 126 5.44 4.62 -17.57
N SER A 127 5.75 5.47 -18.56
CA SER A 127 6.45 5.06 -19.79
C SER A 127 7.86 4.50 -19.54
N ARG A 128 8.47 4.88 -18.41
CA ARG A 128 9.77 4.37 -17.96
C ARG A 128 9.69 3.06 -17.19
N SER A 129 8.48 2.53 -17.00
CA SER A 129 8.19 1.33 -16.20
C SER A 129 7.68 0.20 -17.10
N ALA A 130 7.79 -1.05 -16.66
CA ALA A 130 7.10 -2.14 -17.32
C ALA A 130 5.57 -1.95 -17.20
N PRO A 131 4.76 -2.55 -18.09
CA PRO A 131 3.33 -2.63 -17.85
C PRO A 131 3.03 -3.47 -16.59
N PRO A 132 1.80 -3.37 -16.04
CA PRO A 132 1.33 -4.29 -14.99
C PRO A 132 1.58 -5.74 -15.38
N ARG A 133 2.02 -6.56 -14.42
CA ARG A 133 2.38 -7.96 -14.66
C ARG A 133 1.18 -8.87 -14.86
N ASP A 134 0.06 -8.52 -14.24
CA ASP A 134 -1.19 -9.27 -14.30
C ASP A 134 -2.40 -8.35 -14.10
N SER A 135 -3.60 -8.94 -14.18
CA SER A 135 -4.86 -8.20 -14.00
C SER A 135 -5.07 -7.66 -12.58
N ARG A 136 -4.36 -8.20 -11.57
CA ARG A 136 -4.44 -7.67 -10.19
C ARG A 136 -3.67 -6.37 -10.09
N GLU A 137 -2.43 -6.34 -10.58
CA GLU A 137 -1.65 -5.10 -10.69
C GLU A 137 -2.37 -4.07 -11.58
N GLU A 138 -3.00 -4.52 -12.67
CA GLU A 138 -3.77 -3.64 -13.54
C GLU A 138 -4.92 -2.94 -12.80
N ALA A 139 -5.66 -3.67 -11.96
CA ALA A 139 -6.72 -3.09 -11.13
C ALA A 139 -6.19 -2.01 -10.18
N VAL A 140 -5.03 -2.25 -9.55
CA VAL A 140 -4.38 -1.27 -8.64
C VAL A 140 -3.90 -0.03 -9.42
N HIS A 141 -3.36 -0.21 -10.62
CA HIS A 141 -2.99 0.89 -11.50
C HIS A 141 -4.21 1.70 -11.92
N ASN A 142 -5.34 1.05 -12.21
CA ASN A 142 -6.59 1.74 -12.53
C ASN A 142 -7.10 2.55 -11.35
N ALA A 143 -7.06 2.04 -10.12
CA ALA A 143 -7.42 2.83 -8.94
C ALA A 143 -6.55 4.10 -8.80
N THR A 144 -5.25 3.97 -9.09
CA THR A 144 -4.30 5.08 -9.03
C THR A 144 -4.53 6.11 -10.16
N ARG A 145 -4.88 5.65 -11.37
CA ARG A 145 -5.33 6.54 -12.46
C ARG A 145 -6.60 7.30 -12.09
N GLY A 146 -7.53 6.63 -11.38
CA GLY A 146 -8.72 7.26 -10.82
C GLY A 146 -8.37 8.41 -9.89
N LEU A 147 -7.47 8.17 -8.94
CA LEU A 147 -6.95 9.21 -8.04
C LEU A 147 -6.39 10.40 -8.81
N VAL A 148 -5.50 10.16 -9.78
CA VAL A 148 -4.87 11.25 -10.55
C VAL A 148 -5.91 12.07 -11.31
N ALA A 149 -6.87 11.41 -11.97
CA ALA A 149 -7.92 12.12 -12.71
C ALA A 149 -8.77 13.01 -11.80
N PHE A 150 -9.18 12.51 -10.62
CA PHE A 150 -9.84 13.32 -9.60
C PHE A 150 -9.00 14.53 -9.17
N ARG A 151 -7.71 14.32 -8.93
CA ARG A 151 -6.77 15.37 -8.50
C ARG A 151 -6.52 16.41 -9.60
N ALA A 152 -6.65 16.02 -10.86
CA ALA A 152 -6.60 16.91 -12.01
C ALA A 152 -7.93 17.65 -12.28
N GLY A 153 -9.00 17.33 -11.55
CA GLY A 153 -10.34 17.90 -11.74
C GLY A 153 -11.20 17.17 -12.79
N ASP A 154 -10.68 16.10 -13.40
CA ASP A 154 -11.45 15.23 -14.30
C ASP A 154 -12.19 14.16 -13.51
N VAL A 155 -13.25 14.59 -12.83
CA VAL A 155 -14.09 13.75 -11.97
C VAL A 155 -14.67 12.56 -12.73
N GLN A 156 -15.11 12.76 -13.98
CA GLN A 156 -15.76 11.70 -14.76
C GLN A 156 -14.78 10.60 -15.17
N GLN A 157 -13.56 10.97 -15.57
CA GLN A 157 -12.52 9.99 -15.86
C GLN A 157 -12.06 9.29 -14.58
N GLY A 158 -12.00 10.02 -13.45
CA GLY A 158 -11.74 9.47 -12.12
C GLY A 158 -12.71 8.35 -11.75
N ARG A 159 -14.02 8.59 -11.90
CA ARG A 159 -15.08 7.60 -11.69
C ARG A 159 -14.91 6.38 -12.57
N THR A 160 -14.64 6.60 -13.86
CA THR A 160 -14.45 5.51 -14.82
C THR A 160 -13.35 4.55 -14.35
N TYR A 161 -12.20 5.11 -13.93
CA TYR A 161 -11.07 4.31 -13.48
C TYR A 161 -11.31 3.62 -12.13
N TYR A 162 -11.88 4.31 -11.14
CA TYR A 162 -12.19 3.68 -9.85
C TYR A 162 -13.25 2.59 -9.98
N SER A 163 -14.30 2.83 -10.77
CA SER A 163 -15.33 1.84 -11.07
C SER A 163 -14.73 0.60 -11.74
N LEU A 164 -13.87 0.81 -12.73
CA LEU A 164 -13.14 -0.27 -13.40
C LEU A 164 -12.26 -1.06 -12.41
N ALA A 165 -11.46 -0.37 -11.59
CA ALA A 165 -10.59 -1.03 -10.60
C ALA A 165 -11.38 -1.84 -9.56
N THR A 166 -12.49 -1.29 -9.08
CA THR A 166 -13.38 -1.95 -8.11
C THR A 166 -13.99 -3.20 -8.73
N LYS A 167 -14.52 -3.08 -9.94
CA LYS A 167 -15.12 -4.21 -10.68
C LYS A 167 -14.09 -5.30 -10.98
N GLN A 168 -12.93 -4.93 -11.53
CA GLN A 168 -11.86 -5.89 -11.83
C GLN A 168 -11.42 -6.64 -10.57
N SER A 169 -11.29 -5.94 -9.44
CA SER A 169 -10.91 -6.56 -8.17
C SER A 169 -11.97 -7.57 -7.68
N LEU A 170 -13.26 -7.26 -7.84
CA LEU A 170 -14.35 -8.19 -7.52
C LEU A 170 -14.34 -9.42 -8.45
N ASP A 171 -14.21 -9.20 -9.76
CA ASP A 171 -14.17 -10.27 -10.76
C ASP A 171 -12.98 -11.23 -10.53
N LEU A 172 -11.88 -10.72 -9.97
CA LEU A 172 -10.67 -11.48 -9.60
C LEU A 172 -10.74 -12.13 -8.21
N ASN A 173 -11.89 -12.06 -7.52
CA ASN A 173 -12.05 -12.50 -6.12
C ASN A 173 -11.03 -11.87 -5.16
N PHE A 174 -10.79 -10.57 -5.32
CA PHE A 174 -9.90 -9.78 -4.48
C PHE A 174 -10.68 -8.71 -3.68
N PRO A 175 -11.52 -9.13 -2.72
CA PRO A 175 -12.48 -8.23 -2.06
C PRO A 175 -11.80 -7.11 -1.26
N GLY A 176 -10.62 -7.36 -0.67
CA GLY A 176 -9.84 -6.34 0.02
C GLY A 176 -9.44 -5.17 -0.88
N GLN A 177 -8.95 -5.45 -2.09
CA GLN A 177 -8.62 -4.39 -3.05
C GLN A 177 -9.86 -3.70 -3.62
N ALA A 178 -10.95 -4.42 -3.83
CA ALA A 178 -12.21 -3.79 -4.22
C ALA A 178 -12.67 -2.78 -3.16
N ALA A 179 -12.63 -3.18 -1.88
CA ALA A 179 -12.98 -2.31 -0.76
C ALA A 179 -12.02 -1.12 -0.65
N LEU A 180 -10.72 -1.33 -0.83
CA LEU A 180 -9.72 -0.26 -0.75
C LEU A 180 -9.88 0.75 -1.89
N ALA A 181 -10.07 0.27 -3.12
CA ALA A 181 -10.34 1.13 -4.29
C ALA A 181 -11.61 1.95 -4.09
N ALA A 182 -12.71 1.34 -3.62
CA ALA A 182 -13.95 2.03 -3.34
C ALA A 182 -13.82 3.05 -2.20
N SER A 183 -13.03 2.74 -1.16
CA SER A 183 -12.79 3.66 -0.03
C SER A 183 -12.02 4.90 -0.47
N TYR A 184 -11.01 4.74 -1.31
CA TYR A 184 -10.32 5.89 -1.92
C TYR A 184 -11.22 6.64 -2.90
N TRP A 185 -12.05 5.96 -3.69
CA TRP A 185 -13.01 6.63 -4.56
C TRP A 185 -13.98 7.51 -3.75
N ALA A 186 -14.56 6.98 -2.67
CA ALA A 186 -15.43 7.73 -1.77
C ALA A 186 -14.73 8.99 -1.22
N ARG A 187 -13.46 8.87 -0.85
CA ARG A 187 -12.64 10.00 -0.41
C ARG A 187 -12.54 11.10 -1.47
N GLU A 188 -12.29 10.72 -2.72
CA GLU A 188 -12.15 11.68 -3.80
C GLU A 188 -13.50 12.33 -4.19
N GLU A 189 -14.61 11.59 -4.15
CA GLU A 189 -15.95 12.17 -4.37
C GLU A 189 -16.30 13.19 -3.28
N ILE A 190 -16.01 12.88 -2.01
CA ILE A 190 -16.19 13.81 -0.88
C ILE A 190 -15.33 15.06 -1.09
N ARG A 191 -14.07 14.90 -1.49
CA ARG A 191 -13.17 16.03 -1.77
C ARG A 191 -13.67 16.89 -2.93
N ALA A 192 -14.22 16.26 -3.97
CA ALA A 192 -14.83 16.93 -5.11
C ALA A 192 -16.20 17.56 -4.79
N ARG A 193 -16.77 17.30 -3.60
CA ARG A 193 -18.13 17.71 -3.20
C ARG A 193 -19.19 17.26 -4.20
N SER A 194 -19.02 16.05 -4.72
CA SER A 194 -19.92 15.51 -5.73
C SER A 194 -21.21 14.97 -5.09
N GLU A 195 -22.28 14.92 -5.89
CA GLU A 195 -23.58 14.40 -5.48
C GLU A 195 -23.51 12.87 -5.24
N GLU A 196 -22.58 12.19 -5.91
CA GLU A 196 -22.35 10.75 -5.84
C GLU A 196 -21.59 10.32 -4.59
N ALA A 197 -21.02 11.26 -3.83
CA ALA A 197 -20.22 10.98 -2.64
C ALA A 197 -20.91 10.06 -1.62
N ALA A 198 -22.22 10.25 -1.40
CA ALA A 198 -22.98 9.42 -0.46
C ALA A 198 -23.17 7.99 -0.95
N GLU A 199 -23.35 7.81 -2.26
CA GLU A 199 -23.57 6.48 -2.83
C GLU A 199 -22.27 5.67 -2.90
N ILE A 200 -21.17 6.31 -3.32
CA ILE A 200 -19.86 5.66 -3.35
C ILE A 200 -19.37 5.34 -1.93
N TRP A 201 -19.68 6.18 -0.94
CA TRP A 201 -19.38 5.86 0.46
C TRP A 201 -20.14 4.61 0.94
N LYS A 202 -21.44 4.47 0.61
CA LYS A 202 -22.20 3.26 0.94
C LYS A 202 -21.62 2.02 0.27
N LEU A 203 -21.25 2.12 -1.00
CA LEU A 203 -20.57 1.04 -1.72
C LEU A 203 -19.28 0.63 -1.01
N ALA A 204 -18.43 1.60 -0.68
CA ALA A 204 -17.18 1.34 0.04
C ALA A 204 -17.44 0.63 1.38
N ARG A 205 -18.44 1.11 2.14
CA ARG A 205 -18.85 0.49 3.40
C ARG A 205 -19.29 -0.96 3.21
N THR A 206 -20.18 -1.23 2.27
CA THR A 206 -20.64 -2.61 1.99
C THR A 206 -19.47 -3.51 1.63
N LEU A 207 -18.53 -3.04 0.81
CA LEU A 207 -17.36 -3.84 0.45
C LEU A 207 -16.42 -4.08 1.64
N THR A 208 -16.23 -3.08 2.53
CA THR A 208 -15.44 -3.27 3.75
C THR A 208 -16.03 -4.31 4.70
N GLU A 209 -17.37 -4.40 4.80
CA GLU A 209 -18.06 -5.40 5.62
C GLU A 209 -17.88 -6.84 5.11
N HIS A 210 -17.42 -7.02 3.86
CA HIS A 210 -17.21 -8.32 3.22
C HIS A 210 -15.73 -8.72 3.10
N THR A 211 -14.81 -8.00 3.72
CA THR A 211 -13.38 -8.36 3.75
C THR A 211 -12.84 -8.42 5.18
N ALA A 212 -11.87 -9.31 5.41
CA ALA A 212 -11.10 -9.35 6.66
C ALA A 212 -9.94 -8.34 6.66
N GLU A 213 -9.61 -7.76 5.49
CA GLU A 213 -8.56 -6.76 5.35
C GLU A 213 -9.03 -5.41 5.91
N ARG A 214 -8.28 -4.90 6.89
CA ARG A 214 -8.62 -3.69 7.63
C ARG A 214 -8.18 -2.39 6.96
N ASP A 215 -7.32 -2.47 5.95
CA ASP A 215 -6.75 -1.30 5.28
C ASP A 215 -7.86 -0.41 4.69
N ALA A 216 -8.88 -1.02 4.07
CA ALA A 216 -10.02 -0.30 3.51
C ALA A 216 -10.91 0.34 4.58
N GLU A 217 -11.20 -0.38 5.68
CA GLU A 217 -11.96 0.14 6.82
C GLU A 217 -11.28 1.35 7.45
N MET A 218 -9.95 1.28 7.61
CA MET A 218 -9.15 2.38 8.11
C MET A 218 -9.28 3.63 7.24
N ILE A 219 -9.17 3.51 5.91
CA ILE A 219 -9.38 4.66 5.01
C ILE A 219 -10.80 5.22 5.15
N LEU A 220 -11.80 4.36 5.17
CA LEU A 220 -13.20 4.78 5.29
C LEU A 220 -13.49 5.50 6.62
N SER A 221 -12.86 5.05 7.71
CA SER A 221 -13.02 5.63 9.05
C SER A 221 -12.51 7.06 9.17
N ARG A 222 -11.54 7.46 8.32
CA ARG A 222 -10.95 8.80 8.26
C ARG A 222 -11.83 9.80 7.51
N LEU A 223 -12.83 9.33 6.77
CA LEU A 223 -13.65 10.21 5.94
C LEU A 223 -14.64 11.00 6.80
N PRO A 224 -14.83 12.31 6.51
CA PRO A 224 -15.73 13.16 7.29
C PRO A 224 -17.19 12.71 7.10
N LYS A 225 -17.82 12.25 8.19
CA LYS A 225 -19.19 11.73 8.17
C LYS A 225 -20.24 12.80 7.83
N ASP A 226 -19.96 14.05 8.13
CA ASP A 226 -20.89 15.16 7.90
C ASP A 226 -21.01 15.51 6.41
N SER A 227 -19.93 15.31 5.64
CA SER A 227 -19.92 15.53 4.18
C SER A 227 -20.78 14.53 3.40
N ILE A 228 -21.25 13.46 4.06
CA ILE A 228 -22.12 12.42 3.48
C ILE A 228 -23.60 12.79 3.67
N ARG A 229 -23.93 13.63 4.66
CA ARG A 229 -25.32 14.00 4.99
C ARG A 229 -25.85 15.15 4.14
N SER A 230 -24.97 16.01 3.60
CA SER A 230 -25.38 17.20 2.83
C SER A 230 -25.80 16.91 1.37
N SER A 231 -25.70 15.67 0.90
CA SER A 231 -26.13 15.23 -0.43
C SER A 231 -27.43 14.41 -0.42
N LEU A 232 -28.07 14.23 0.74
CA LEU A 232 -29.43 13.71 0.81
C LEU A 232 -30.43 14.88 0.80
N PRO A 233 -31.45 14.87 -0.07
CA PRO A 233 -32.48 15.89 -0.01
C PRO A 233 -33.13 15.87 1.39
N MET A 234 -33.13 17.01 2.07
CA MET A 234 -33.97 17.19 3.26
C MET A 234 -35.43 17.09 2.81
N TYR A 235 -36.11 16.04 3.23
CA TYR A 235 -37.57 15.95 3.20
C TYR A 235 -38.17 16.76 4.34
#